data_AF-A0A7K1A8B7-F1
#
_entry.id   AF-A0A7K1A8B7-F1
#
_cell.length_a   1.000
_cell.length_b   1.000
_cell.length_c   1.000
_cell.angle_alpha   90.00
_cell.angle_beta   90.00
_cell.angle_gamma   90.00
#
_symmetry.space_group_name_H-M   'P 1'
#
loop_
_entity.id
_entity.type
_entity.pdbx_description
1 polymer ?
#
loop_
_entity_poly.entity_id
_entity_poly.type
_entity_poly.pdbx_seq_one_letter_code
_entity_poly.pdbx_strand_id
1 'polypeptide(L)'
;MPTSLKASVASQNLSPRAVDQFMTTAPFGSWSSPITADLIVSKSVSIGEVFVGGDDVWWSEARPEEGGRVQLVRHHPGGGAIDVLPEGFGARTRVHEYGGGAWWLHDSDVVFVNWSDQRLYRLAAGTSTPTPLTPEPADRHGDRYADGRFTADGRWVVCVRERHESADAEPINEIVAVRVHHSGEPAEPIVLVSGSDFVAAPRVNPSGNVLTWFRWNHPDMPWDGTELCVASMYDDQSDDGQIVVGDTRVVAGGRDESITQPEWAPDGSLLFISDRTDWWNLYQVSAEAVHELVAIGVAADATPIAPVDAEIGVPQWVFDNSRYAVLADGRILVAWFKLGIDHLGVIPAGGGAMVPLDSPFTALSSVRAFGYGAVVVGASSTSEAVVAVLDIPSKPDIDGSTSVLSAPLRPARDLGVGIEWYSTPEPITFATSGDRFAHGLYYPPTNPEFTAPDDERAPLIVLSHGGPTSAARPQLNLGVQFWTSRGFGVVDVNYGGSTGYGRSYRRRLIGEWGIVDVDDSIAATRLLVDRGDADRDRLIIRGGSAGGFTTLSALTFRDVFAAGCSLYG
;
A
#
# COMPACT_ATOMS: atom_id res chain seq x y z
N MET A 1 -51.28 -41.00 -7.08
CA MET A 1 -50.17 -41.91 -7.44
C MET A 1 -49.71 -41.58 -8.85
N PRO A 2 -48.44 -41.80 -9.22
CA PRO A 2 -47.21 -41.75 -8.41
C PRO A 2 -46.41 -40.49 -8.86
N THR A 3 -45.12 -40.23 -8.57
CA THR A 3 -44.15 -40.77 -7.61
C THR A 3 -43.32 -39.57 -7.09
N SER A 4 -42.77 -39.64 -5.87
CA SER A 4 -41.76 -38.67 -5.39
C SER A 4 -40.37 -39.29 -5.39
N LEU A 5 -39.37 -38.61 -5.94
CA LEU A 5 -37.95 -38.96 -5.79
C LEU A 5 -37.25 -37.82 -5.02
N LYS A 6 -37.24 -37.93 -3.69
CA LYS A 6 -36.35 -37.12 -2.84
C LYS A 6 -34.98 -37.78 -2.85
N ALA A 7 -33.97 -37.12 -3.42
CA ALA A 7 -32.58 -37.51 -3.20
C ALA A 7 -32.21 -37.19 -1.74
N SER A 8 -31.85 -38.20 -0.95
CA SER A 8 -31.35 -38.00 0.41
C SER A 8 -29.89 -37.58 0.35
N VAL A 9 -29.58 -36.34 0.72
CA VAL A 9 -28.20 -35.96 1.05
C VAL A 9 -27.86 -36.68 2.35
N ALA A 10 -27.00 -37.68 2.26
CA ALA A 10 -26.53 -38.39 3.43
C ALA A 10 -25.64 -37.46 4.26
N SER A 11 -26.06 -37.14 5.47
CA SER A 11 -25.22 -36.51 6.48
C SER A 11 -24.10 -37.49 6.85
N GLN A 12 -22.95 -37.37 6.20
CA GLN A 12 -21.73 -37.98 6.70
C GLN A 12 -21.32 -37.25 7.97
N ASN A 13 -21.76 -37.80 9.11
CA ASN A 13 -21.18 -37.49 10.41
C ASN A 13 -19.70 -37.91 10.36
N LEU A 14 -18.83 -36.99 9.96
CA LEU A 14 -17.42 -37.06 10.29
C LEU A 14 -17.33 -36.97 11.80
N SER A 15 -17.11 -38.12 12.45
CA SER A 15 -16.73 -38.12 13.86
C SER A 15 -15.42 -37.34 13.99
N PRO A 16 -15.25 -36.52 15.03
CA PRO A 16 -13.95 -35.96 15.32
C PRO A 16 -13.01 -37.12 15.61
N ARG A 17 -12.02 -37.34 14.75
CA ARG A 17 -10.82 -38.07 15.14
C ARG A 17 -10.09 -37.17 16.13
N ALA A 18 -10.43 -37.32 17.40
CA ALA A 18 -9.57 -36.92 18.50
C ALA A 18 -8.29 -37.74 18.41
N VAL A 19 -7.33 -37.25 17.63
CA VAL A 19 -5.93 -37.59 17.81
C VAL A 19 -5.45 -36.60 18.85
N ASP A 20 -5.32 -37.06 20.09
CA ASP A 20 -4.44 -36.39 21.05
C ASP A 20 -3.02 -36.48 20.46
N GLN A 21 -2.62 -35.46 19.68
CA GLN A 21 -1.23 -35.27 19.34
C GLN A 21 -0.52 -34.88 20.62
N PHE A 22 0.18 -35.85 21.21
CA PHE A 22 1.09 -35.61 22.32
C PHE A 22 2.18 -34.63 21.84
N MET A 23 2.04 -33.35 22.22
CA MET A 23 3.07 -32.34 21.99
C MET A 23 4.37 -32.80 22.67
N THR A 24 5.47 -32.70 21.94
CA THR A 24 6.80 -33.04 22.45
C THR A 24 7.34 -31.87 23.27
N THR A 25 7.61 -32.09 24.55
CA THR A 25 8.31 -31.08 25.38
C THR A 25 9.78 -30.97 24.94
N ALA A 26 10.18 -29.81 24.43
CA ALA A 26 11.57 -29.53 24.05
C ALA A 26 11.92 -28.05 24.29
N PRO A 27 13.18 -27.71 24.55
CA PRO A 27 13.58 -26.32 24.83
C PRO A 27 13.22 -25.33 23.73
N PHE A 28 12.95 -24.08 24.10
CA PHE A 28 12.72 -23.03 23.12
C PHE A 28 13.95 -22.83 22.21
N GLY A 29 13.70 -22.68 20.92
CA GLY A 29 14.73 -22.58 19.89
C GLY A 29 15.17 -23.93 19.27
N SER A 30 14.79 -25.07 19.86
CA SER A 30 15.16 -26.41 19.36
C SER A 30 14.03 -27.17 18.64
N TRP A 31 12.84 -26.59 18.49
CA TRP A 31 11.70 -27.26 17.88
C TRP A 31 11.91 -27.50 16.37
N SER A 32 11.50 -28.66 15.85
CA SER A 32 11.49 -28.87 14.40
C SER A 32 10.32 -28.14 13.73
N SER A 33 10.55 -27.65 12.52
CA SER A 33 9.55 -26.90 11.74
C SER A 33 9.73 -27.16 10.24
N PRO A 34 8.62 -27.31 9.48
CA PRO A 34 8.62 -27.47 8.02
C PRO A 34 8.96 -26.16 7.29
N ILE A 35 8.89 -25.01 7.96
CA ILE A 35 9.28 -23.71 7.40
C ILE A 35 10.81 -23.69 7.35
N THR A 36 11.41 -23.98 6.20
CA THR A 36 12.86 -24.00 6.00
C THR A 36 13.38 -22.64 5.52
N ALA A 37 14.70 -22.42 5.61
CA ALA A 37 15.33 -21.24 5.01
C ALA A 37 15.08 -21.19 3.48
N ASP A 38 15.11 -22.35 2.80
CA ASP A 38 14.78 -22.50 1.38
C ASP A 38 13.34 -22.07 1.07
N LEU A 39 12.38 -22.26 2.00
CA LEU A 39 11.01 -21.78 1.84
C LEU A 39 10.91 -20.25 2.00
N ILE A 40 11.70 -19.63 2.90
CA ILE A 40 11.77 -18.17 3.05
C ILE A 40 12.33 -17.51 1.79
N VAL A 41 13.41 -18.07 1.22
CA VAL A 41 14.01 -17.56 -0.02
C VAL A 41 13.36 -18.14 -1.28
N SER A 42 12.32 -18.97 -1.12
CA SER A 42 11.55 -19.47 -2.26
C SER A 42 10.93 -18.31 -3.01
N LYS A 43 10.88 -18.43 -4.34
CA LYS A 43 10.44 -17.39 -5.27
C LYS A 43 9.04 -16.87 -4.91
N SER A 44 8.99 -15.77 -4.16
CA SER A 44 7.77 -15.08 -3.80
C SER A 44 7.54 -13.95 -4.79
N VAL A 45 6.41 -14.01 -5.46
CA VAL A 45 5.94 -12.91 -6.31
C VAL A 45 5.27 -11.87 -5.42
N SER A 46 5.68 -10.61 -5.53
CA SER A 46 4.94 -9.49 -4.93
C SER A 46 3.91 -8.96 -5.91
N ILE A 47 2.66 -8.87 -5.47
CA ILE A 47 1.56 -8.22 -6.19
C ILE A 47 1.63 -6.71 -5.86
N GLY A 48 1.58 -5.86 -6.89
CA GLY A 48 1.60 -4.41 -6.74
C GLY A 48 0.19 -3.80 -6.80
N GLU A 49 0.01 -2.77 -7.62
CA GLU A 49 -1.27 -2.08 -7.80
C GLU A 49 -2.27 -2.89 -8.65
N VAL A 50 -3.58 -2.69 -8.40
CA VAL A 50 -4.68 -3.20 -9.24
C VAL A 50 -5.36 -2.07 -9.99
N PHE A 51 -5.91 -2.40 -11.16
CA PHE A 51 -6.81 -1.56 -11.95
C PHE A 51 -7.94 -2.40 -12.56
N VAL A 52 -8.97 -1.70 -13.03
CA VAL A 52 -10.16 -2.26 -13.70
C VAL A 52 -10.26 -1.64 -15.10
N GLY A 53 -10.48 -2.48 -16.11
CA GLY A 53 -10.72 -2.07 -17.50
C GLY A 53 -11.97 -2.75 -18.04
N GLY A 54 -13.12 -2.09 -17.96
CA GLY A 54 -14.42 -2.72 -18.22
C GLY A 54 -14.67 -3.86 -17.22
N ASP A 55 -14.89 -5.07 -17.74
CA ASP A 55 -15.04 -6.29 -16.93
C ASP A 55 -13.70 -6.93 -16.54
N ASP A 56 -12.58 -6.51 -17.13
CA ASP A 56 -11.24 -7.08 -16.85
C ASP A 56 -10.64 -6.50 -15.57
N VAL A 57 -10.07 -7.37 -14.75
CA VAL A 57 -9.21 -6.98 -13.61
C VAL A 57 -7.76 -7.16 -14.01
N TRP A 58 -6.95 -6.15 -13.72
CA TRP A 58 -5.53 -6.11 -14.04
C TRP A 58 -4.69 -5.83 -12.80
N TRP A 59 -3.47 -6.37 -12.75
CA TRP A 59 -2.52 -6.08 -11.67
C TRP A 59 -1.07 -6.24 -12.12
N SER A 60 -0.15 -5.69 -11.33
CA SER A 60 1.29 -5.92 -11.49
C SER A 60 1.78 -7.08 -10.61
N GLU A 61 2.68 -7.91 -11.14
CA GLU A 61 3.38 -8.98 -10.41
C GLU A 61 4.90 -8.86 -10.66
N ALA A 62 5.69 -8.68 -9.59
CA ALA A 62 7.14 -8.79 -9.70
C ALA A 62 7.55 -10.26 -9.86
N ARG A 63 8.41 -10.56 -10.83
CA ARG A 63 8.85 -11.91 -11.22
C ARG A 63 10.34 -12.11 -10.88
N PRO A 64 10.72 -12.58 -9.67
CA PRO A 64 12.12 -12.81 -9.31
C PRO A 64 12.84 -13.77 -10.27
N GLU A 65 12.15 -14.80 -10.77
CA GLU A 65 12.70 -15.73 -11.77
C GLU A 65 12.95 -15.11 -13.16
N GLU A 66 12.36 -13.96 -13.46
CA GLU A 66 12.51 -13.25 -14.74
C GLU A 66 13.35 -11.97 -14.57
N GLY A 67 14.45 -12.08 -13.82
CA GLY A 67 15.36 -10.97 -13.54
C GLY A 67 14.78 -9.87 -12.65
N GLY A 68 13.67 -10.14 -11.95
CA GLY A 68 12.97 -9.14 -11.13
C GLY A 68 12.14 -8.14 -11.94
N ARG A 69 11.82 -8.44 -13.22
CA ARG A 69 10.90 -7.61 -14.01
C ARG A 69 9.51 -7.58 -13.37
N VAL A 70 8.78 -6.50 -13.58
CA VAL A 70 7.37 -6.39 -13.18
C VAL A 70 6.50 -6.70 -14.40
N GLN A 71 5.77 -7.81 -14.33
CA GLN A 71 4.80 -8.21 -15.34
C GLN A 71 3.45 -7.56 -15.07
N LEU A 72 2.69 -7.28 -16.13
CA LEU A 72 1.27 -6.96 -16.04
C LEU A 72 0.45 -8.21 -16.34
N VAL A 73 -0.52 -8.49 -15.47
CA VAL A 73 -1.39 -9.67 -15.56
C VAL A 73 -2.83 -9.19 -15.70
N ARG A 74 -3.59 -9.82 -16.58
CA ARG A 74 -4.99 -9.52 -16.86
C ARG A 74 -5.86 -10.74 -16.64
N HIS A 75 -6.99 -10.57 -15.98
CA HIS A 75 -8.00 -11.59 -15.77
C HIS A 75 -9.36 -11.14 -16.32
N HIS A 76 -9.86 -11.85 -17.34
CA HIS A 76 -11.22 -11.70 -17.85
C HIS A 76 -12.18 -12.66 -17.10
N PRO A 77 -13.40 -12.24 -16.72
CA PRO A 77 -14.37 -13.12 -16.07
C PRO A 77 -14.66 -14.41 -16.86
N GLY A 78 -14.60 -15.57 -16.19
CA GLY A 78 -14.74 -16.89 -16.83
C GLY A 78 -13.55 -17.32 -17.70
N GLY A 79 -12.56 -16.44 -17.91
CA GLY A 79 -11.23 -16.78 -18.40
C GLY A 79 -10.27 -17.15 -17.28
N GLY A 80 -8.99 -17.29 -17.62
CA GLY A 80 -7.89 -17.35 -16.65
C GLY A 80 -7.07 -16.06 -16.67
N ALA A 81 -6.20 -15.89 -15.68
CA ALA A 81 -5.20 -14.83 -15.68
C ALA A 81 -4.16 -15.07 -16.80
N ILE A 82 -3.83 -14.02 -17.55
CA ILE A 82 -2.82 -14.04 -18.61
C ILE A 82 -1.77 -12.94 -18.41
N ASP A 83 -0.53 -13.28 -18.70
CA ASP A 83 0.60 -12.34 -18.79
C ASP A 83 0.46 -11.45 -20.04
N VAL A 84 0.71 -10.14 -19.90
CA VAL A 84 0.44 -9.15 -20.97
C VAL A 84 1.69 -8.52 -21.57
N LEU A 85 2.73 -8.21 -20.79
CA LEU A 85 3.97 -7.67 -21.36
C LEU A 85 4.81 -8.81 -21.98
N PRO A 86 5.36 -8.61 -23.19
CA PRO A 86 6.26 -9.56 -23.82
C PRO A 86 7.63 -9.61 -23.14
N GLU A 87 8.44 -10.60 -23.51
CA GLU A 87 9.82 -10.74 -23.05
C GLU A 87 10.64 -9.46 -23.28
N GLY A 88 11.51 -9.13 -22.33
CA GLY A 88 12.34 -7.91 -22.34
C GLY A 88 11.67 -6.67 -21.74
N PHE A 89 10.35 -6.65 -21.57
CA PHE A 89 9.62 -5.53 -20.98
C PHE A 89 9.20 -5.79 -19.53
N GLY A 90 9.18 -4.71 -18.72
CA GLY A 90 8.63 -4.75 -17.37
C GLY A 90 8.18 -3.37 -16.88
N ALA A 91 6.97 -3.29 -16.33
CA ALA A 91 6.32 -2.07 -15.87
C ALA A 91 6.88 -1.61 -14.50
N ARG A 92 8.02 -0.91 -14.50
CA ARG A 92 8.64 -0.41 -13.26
C ARG A 92 9.39 0.91 -13.50
N THR A 93 9.17 1.85 -12.58
CA THR A 93 9.81 3.17 -12.57
C THR A 93 10.84 3.33 -11.45
N ARG A 94 11.71 4.34 -11.62
CA ARG A 94 12.75 4.82 -10.68
C ARG A 94 12.48 6.21 -10.12
N VAL A 95 11.33 6.83 -10.41
CA VAL A 95 10.99 8.14 -9.80
C VAL A 95 11.06 8.02 -8.28
N HIS A 96 11.77 8.97 -7.65
CA HIS A 96 12.15 9.01 -6.23
C HIS A 96 12.91 7.76 -5.73
N GLU A 97 13.52 6.99 -6.64
CA GLU A 97 14.18 5.68 -6.47
C GLU A 97 13.31 4.54 -5.87
N TYR A 98 12.18 4.86 -5.22
CA TYR A 98 11.19 3.90 -4.72
C TYR A 98 10.15 3.48 -5.78
N GLY A 99 9.71 4.43 -6.63
CA GLY A 99 8.76 4.19 -7.71
C GLY A 99 7.30 3.99 -7.29
N GLY A 100 6.60 3.07 -7.96
CA GLY A 100 5.14 2.90 -7.87
C GLY A 100 4.39 3.62 -9.00
N GLY A 101 3.10 3.29 -9.19
CA GLY A 101 2.24 3.90 -10.22
C GLY A 101 2.83 3.83 -11.62
N ALA A 102 3.42 2.69 -11.99
CA ALA A 102 4.29 2.55 -13.17
C ALA A 102 3.56 2.16 -14.46
N TRP A 103 2.23 2.01 -14.41
CA TRP A 103 1.38 1.65 -15.54
C TRP A 103 -0.07 2.05 -15.29
N TRP A 104 -0.78 2.33 -16.38
CA TRP A 104 -2.10 2.94 -16.39
C TRP A 104 -2.96 2.32 -17.49
N LEU A 105 -4.28 2.33 -17.30
CA LEU A 105 -5.26 1.81 -18.26
C LEU A 105 -6.23 2.88 -18.73
N HIS A 106 -6.63 2.76 -19.99
CA HIS A 106 -7.87 3.34 -20.53
C HIS A 106 -8.50 2.27 -21.43
N ASP A 107 -9.74 1.87 -21.11
CA ASP A 107 -10.43 0.69 -21.64
C ASP A 107 -9.59 -0.62 -21.61
N SER A 108 -8.84 -0.90 -22.68
CA SER A 108 -7.92 -2.03 -22.80
C SER A 108 -6.54 -1.63 -23.37
N ASP A 109 -6.31 -0.34 -23.55
CA ASP A 109 -5.00 0.21 -23.89
C ASP A 109 -4.19 0.41 -22.60
N VAL A 110 -2.95 -0.07 -22.61
CA VAL A 110 -2.00 0.06 -21.50
C VAL A 110 -0.96 1.10 -21.87
N VAL A 111 -0.65 2.02 -20.96
CA VAL A 111 0.61 2.77 -20.98
C VAL A 111 1.43 2.40 -19.75
N PHE A 112 2.73 2.15 -19.92
CA PHE A 112 3.61 1.74 -18.83
C PHE A 112 5.03 2.29 -18.97
N VAL A 113 5.73 2.39 -17.84
CA VAL A 113 7.13 2.78 -17.72
C VAL A 113 7.99 1.54 -17.88
N ASN A 114 8.82 1.47 -18.92
CA ASN A 114 9.64 0.28 -19.14
C ASN A 114 10.93 0.32 -18.31
N TRP A 115 11.20 -0.73 -17.54
CA TRP A 115 12.33 -0.76 -16.59
C TRP A 115 13.70 -0.52 -17.25
N SER A 116 13.94 -1.03 -18.46
CA SER A 116 15.27 -1.02 -19.09
C SER A 116 15.79 0.36 -19.48
N ASP A 117 14.90 1.32 -19.74
CA ASP A 117 15.17 2.61 -20.36
C ASP A 117 14.41 3.78 -19.70
N GLN A 118 13.42 3.48 -18.84
CA GLN A 118 12.56 4.42 -18.12
C GLN A 118 11.61 5.25 -19.02
N ARG A 119 11.51 4.92 -20.31
CA ARG A 119 10.58 5.57 -21.25
C ARG A 119 9.15 5.06 -21.05
N LEU A 120 8.19 5.85 -21.51
CA LEU A 120 6.80 5.39 -21.61
C LEU A 120 6.58 4.60 -22.89
N TYR A 121 5.86 3.50 -22.76
CA TYR A 121 5.42 2.64 -23.85
C TYR A 121 3.90 2.46 -23.80
N ARG A 122 3.26 2.47 -24.97
CA ARG A 122 1.88 2.04 -25.16
C ARG A 122 1.87 0.60 -25.67
N LEU A 123 1.05 -0.24 -25.06
CA LEU A 123 0.64 -1.53 -25.62
C LEU A 123 -0.85 -1.42 -25.96
N ALA A 124 -1.15 -1.36 -27.26
CA ALA A 124 -2.50 -1.20 -27.75
C ALA A 124 -3.32 -2.49 -27.60
N ALA A 125 -4.62 -2.36 -27.34
CA ALA A 125 -5.54 -3.48 -27.17
C ALA A 125 -5.45 -4.49 -28.34
N GLY A 126 -5.28 -5.77 -28.02
CA GLY A 126 -5.17 -6.85 -29.01
C GLY A 126 -3.83 -6.94 -29.75
N THR A 127 -2.84 -6.11 -29.41
CA THR A 127 -1.46 -6.19 -29.93
C THR A 127 -0.51 -6.84 -28.93
N SER A 128 0.69 -7.22 -29.39
CA SER A 128 1.75 -7.82 -28.56
C SER A 128 3.06 -7.03 -28.59
N THR A 129 3.07 -5.83 -29.18
CA THR A 129 4.28 -5.05 -29.46
C THR A 129 4.15 -3.67 -28.84
N PRO A 130 4.80 -3.39 -27.70
CA PRO A 130 4.84 -2.06 -27.11
C PRO A 130 5.52 -1.05 -28.05
N THR A 131 4.95 0.14 -28.20
CA THR A 131 5.53 1.27 -28.96
C THR A 131 5.83 2.44 -28.02
N PRO A 132 7.00 3.11 -28.13
CA PRO A 132 7.34 4.21 -27.25
C PRO A 132 6.40 5.41 -27.45
N LEU A 133 6.07 6.10 -26.36
CA LEU A 133 5.33 7.36 -26.33
C LEU A 133 6.21 8.57 -26.00
N THR A 134 7.40 8.35 -25.43
CA THR A 134 8.39 9.42 -25.15
C THR A 134 9.66 9.20 -25.97
N PRO A 135 10.43 10.25 -26.29
CA PRO A 135 11.74 10.14 -26.93
C PRO A 135 12.73 9.28 -26.13
N GLU A 136 13.88 8.94 -26.72
CA GLU A 136 15.03 8.42 -25.97
C GLU A 136 15.72 9.61 -25.29
N PRO A 137 15.89 9.62 -23.95
CA PRO A 137 16.58 10.70 -23.27
C PRO A 137 18.06 10.76 -23.65
N ALA A 138 18.67 11.94 -23.57
CA ALA A 138 20.07 12.15 -23.93
C ALA A 138 21.03 11.28 -23.10
N ASP A 139 20.77 11.17 -21.80
CA ASP A 139 21.38 10.20 -20.90
C ASP A 139 20.39 9.07 -20.58
N ARG A 140 20.89 7.83 -20.53
CA ARG A 140 20.05 6.67 -20.21
C ARG A 140 19.48 6.80 -18.79
N HIS A 141 18.15 6.66 -18.66
CA HIS A 141 17.39 6.91 -17.43
C HIS A 141 17.37 8.38 -16.98
N GLY A 142 17.71 9.32 -17.87
CA GLY A 142 17.66 10.76 -17.62
C GLY A 142 16.23 11.29 -17.45
N ASP A 143 15.29 10.80 -18.26
CA ASP A 143 13.85 11.00 -18.02
C ASP A 143 13.24 9.74 -17.40
N ARG A 144 12.41 9.92 -16.37
CA ARG A 144 11.68 8.86 -15.66
C ARG A 144 10.24 9.34 -15.43
N TYR A 145 9.28 8.42 -15.41
CA TYR A 145 7.85 8.77 -15.35
C TYR A 145 7.09 7.96 -14.28
N ALA A 146 6.04 8.50 -13.68
CA ALA A 146 5.21 7.83 -12.66
C ALA A 146 3.81 8.44 -12.50
N ASP A 147 2.93 7.77 -11.74
CA ASP A 147 1.65 8.29 -11.22
C ASP A 147 0.68 8.92 -12.25
N GLY A 148 0.66 8.37 -13.45
CA GLY A 148 -0.17 8.85 -14.55
C GLY A 148 -1.66 8.51 -14.42
N ARG A 149 -2.45 9.27 -15.18
CA ARG A 149 -3.84 8.96 -15.57
C ARG A 149 -4.07 9.37 -17.01
N PHE A 150 -4.93 8.64 -17.70
CA PHE A 150 -5.45 9.09 -19.00
C PHE A 150 -6.44 10.24 -18.82
N THR A 151 -6.53 11.12 -19.83
CA THR A 151 -7.71 11.96 -20.01
C THR A 151 -8.92 11.09 -20.34
N ALA A 152 -10.14 11.55 -20.01
CA ALA A 152 -11.36 10.76 -20.24
C ALA A 152 -11.57 10.35 -21.71
N ASP A 153 -11.08 11.18 -22.65
CA ASP A 153 -11.12 10.94 -24.10
C ASP A 153 -9.99 10.00 -24.62
N GLY A 154 -9.11 9.50 -23.75
CA GLY A 154 -8.00 8.61 -24.10
C GLY A 154 -6.87 9.25 -24.90
N ARG A 155 -6.96 10.54 -25.29
CA ARG A 155 -5.96 11.19 -26.17
C ARG A 155 -4.61 11.39 -25.50
N TRP A 156 -4.60 11.59 -24.19
CA TRP A 156 -3.41 11.97 -23.41
C TRP A 156 -3.28 11.14 -22.14
N VAL A 157 -2.04 10.97 -21.70
CA VAL A 157 -1.71 10.62 -20.32
C VAL A 157 -1.09 11.85 -19.66
N VAL A 158 -1.63 12.25 -18.51
CA VAL A 158 -1.01 13.25 -17.63
C VAL A 158 -0.30 12.49 -16.50
N CYS A 159 1.00 12.70 -16.33
CA CYS A 159 1.83 11.93 -15.39
C CYS A 159 2.96 12.78 -14.79
N VAL A 160 3.60 12.27 -13.73
CA VAL A 160 4.83 12.85 -13.19
C VAL A 160 5.99 12.51 -14.10
N ARG A 161 6.87 13.48 -14.38
CA ARG A 161 8.22 13.29 -14.93
C ARG A 161 9.26 13.71 -13.88
N GLU A 162 10.28 12.89 -13.69
CA GLU A 162 11.52 13.23 -12.99
C GLU A 162 12.65 13.27 -14.03
N ARG A 163 13.30 14.42 -14.15
CA ARG A 163 14.30 14.71 -15.19
C ARG A 163 15.65 15.04 -14.57
N HIS A 164 16.66 14.24 -14.93
CA HIS A 164 18.04 14.33 -14.46
C HIS A 164 18.89 15.02 -15.54
N GLU A 165 19.24 16.29 -15.33
CA GLU A 165 20.07 17.05 -16.29
C GLU A 165 21.58 16.79 -16.11
N SER A 166 22.01 16.31 -14.94
CA SER A 166 23.37 15.82 -14.67
C SER A 166 23.41 15.01 -13.38
N ALA A 167 24.47 14.23 -13.15
CA ALA A 167 24.61 13.39 -11.95
C ALA A 167 24.83 14.17 -10.63
N ASP A 168 25.21 15.46 -10.71
CA ASP A 168 25.47 16.33 -9.55
C ASP A 168 24.33 17.36 -9.30
N ALA A 169 23.26 17.32 -10.09
CA ALA A 169 22.11 18.23 -9.99
C ALA A 169 20.91 17.52 -9.34
N GLU A 170 20.12 18.25 -8.56
CA GLU A 170 18.84 17.74 -8.07
C GLU A 170 17.88 17.45 -9.24
N PRO A 171 17.12 16.35 -9.22
CA PRO A 171 16.18 16.02 -10.28
C PRO A 171 15.04 17.04 -10.35
N ILE A 172 14.66 17.43 -11.58
CA ILE A 172 13.53 18.33 -11.81
C ILE A 172 12.26 17.49 -11.88
N ASN A 173 11.35 17.69 -10.92
CA ASN A 173 10.04 17.03 -10.89
C ASN A 173 8.97 17.91 -11.54
N GLU A 174 8.21 17.33 -12.48
CA GLU A 174 7.24 18.02 -13.33
C GLU A 174 5.96 17.20 -13.47
N ILE A 175 4.84 17.84 -13.80
CA ILE A 175 3.67 17.16 -14.36
C ILE A 175 3.65 17.43 -15.85
N VAL A 176 3.56 16.38 -16.65
CA VAL A 176 3.61 16.44 -18.11
C VAL A 176 2.41 15.74 -18.76
N ALA A 177 2.00 16.23 -19.93
CA ALA A 177 1.06 15.56 -20.82
C ALA A 177 1.81 14.87 -21.97
N VAL A 178 1.51 13.58 -22.18
CA VAL A 178 2.09 12.72 -23.22
C VAL A 178 0.97 12.22 -24.13
N ARG A 179 1.12 12.37 -25.45
CA ARG A 179 0.09 11.96 -26.41
C ARG A 179 0.10 10.44 -26.61
N VAL A 180 -1.06 9.82 -26.45
CA VAL A 180 -1.25 8.35 -26.52
C VAL A 180 -1.20 7.83 -27.96
N HIS A 181 -1.71 8.63 -28.89
CA HIS A 181 -1.75 8.28 -30.32
C HIS A 181 -0.94 9.28 -31.14
N HIS A 182 0.11 8.79 -31.80
CA HIS A 182 0.95 9.56 -32.70
C HIS A 182 1.28 8.76 -33.96
N SER A 183 1.76 9.44 -35.01
CA SER A 183 2.19 8.82 -36.25
C SER A 183 3.60 9.31 -36.61
N GLY A 184 4.61 8.55 -36.20
CA GLY A 184 6.01 8.86 -36.45
C GLY A 184 6.88 8.58 -35.23
N GLU A 185 7.91 9.41 -35.05
CA GLU A 185 8.69 9.42 -33.82
C GLU A 185 7.90 10.04 -32.67
N PRO A 186 8.12 9.59 -31.41
CA PRO A 186 7.53 10.22 -30.24
C PRO A 186 7.87 11.72 -30.14
N ALA A 187 6.87 12.53 -29.77
CA ALA A 187 7.08 13.94 -29.47
C ALA A 187 7.51 14.13 -28.00
N GLU A 188 8.18 15.26 -27.72
CA GLU A 188 8.50 15.66 -26.34
C GLU A 188 7.22 15.86 -25.49
N PRO A 189 7.20 15.44 -24.21
CA PRO A 189 6.11 15.73 -23.29
C PRO A 189 5.87 17.22 -23.10
N ILE A 190 4.60 17.63 -23.04
CA ILE A 190 4.21 19.02 -22.74
C ILE A 190 4.27 19.21 -21.22
N VAL A 191 5.12 20.11 -20.74
CA VAL A 191 5.20 20.45 -19.31
C VAL A 191 3.98 21.28 -18.91
N LEU A 192 3.18 20.76 -17.98
CA LEU A 192 2.02 21.44 -17.41
C LEU A 192 2.39 22.16 -16.10
N VAL A 193 3.13 21.49 -15.21
CA VAL A 193 3.51 22.02 -13.89
C VAL A 193 4.99 21.76 -13.64
N SER A 194 5.70 22.75 -13.12
CA SER A 194 7.10 22.68 -12.69
C SER A 194 7.38 23.68 -11.56
N GLY A 195 8.60 23.70 -11.03
CA GLY A 195 9.07 24.71 -10.06
C GLY A 195 8.74 24.39 -8.60
N SER A 196 8.38 23.15 -8.28
CA SER A 196 8.46 22.60 -6.93
C SER A 196 9.41 21.41 -6.94
N ASP A 197 10.11 21.15 -5.85
CA ASP A 197 11.10 20.06 -5.80
C ASP A 197 10.42 18.70 -6.04
N PHE A 198 9.15 18.57 -5.63
CA PHE A 198 8.36 17.35 -5.81
C PHE A 198 6.89 17.62 -6.17
N VAL A 199 6.32 16.74 -7.00
CA VAL A 199 4.90 16.71 -7.40
C VAL A 199 4.41 15.27 -7.46
N ALA A 200 3.12 15.03 -7.18
CA ALA A 200 2.50 13.71 -7.25
C ALA A 200 0.98 13.76 -7.49
N ALA A 201 0.41 12.59 -7.79
CA ALA A 201 -1.01 12.34 -8.05
C ALA A 201 -1.70 13.34 -8.99
N PRO A 202 -1.20 13.57 -10.22
CA PRO A 202 -1.97 14.30 -11.22
C PRO A 202 -3.27 13.53 -11.54
N ARG A 203 -4.43 14.15 -11.30
CA ARG A 203 -5.75 13.62 -11.66
C ARG A 203 -6.55 14.64 -12.45
N VAL A 204 -7.00 14.24 -13.63
CA VAL A 204 -7.91 15.04 -14.47
C VAL A 204 -9.36 14.75 -14.04
N ASN A 205 -10.19 15.79 -13.93
CA ASN A 205 -11.60 15.63 -13.55
C ASN A 205 -12.44 14.98 -14.68
N PRO A 206 -13.64 14.44 -14.38
CA PRO A 206 -14.45 13.72 -15.39
C PRO A 206 -14.80 14.53 -16.64
N SER A 207 -14.92 15.86 -16.53
CA SER A 207 -15.17 16.77 -17.65
C SER A 207 -13.92 17.22 -18.41
N GLY A 208 -12.72 16.76 -18.01
CA GLY A 208 -11.45 17.02 -18.71
C GLY A 208 -10.95 18.46 -18.64
N ASN A 209 -11.49 19.29 -17.74
CA ASN A 209 -11.27 20.74 -17.71
C ASN A 209 -10.63 21.28 -16.41
N VAL A 210 -10.36 20.41 -15.43
CA VAL A 210 -9.60 20.74 -14.21
C VAL A 210 -8.59 19.63 -13.94
N LEU A 211 -7.35 20.02 -13.67
CA LEU A 211 -6.28 19.16 -13.17
C LEU A 211 -6.11 19.41 -11.67
N THR A 212 -6.02 18.36 -10.87
CA THR A 212 -5.55 18.41 -9.48
C THR A 212 -4.24 17.62 -9.33
N TRP A 213 -3.42 18.00 -8.37
CA TRP A 213 -2.20 17.33 -7.94
C TRP A 213 -1.81 17.82 -6.56
N PHE A 214 -0.81 17.22 -5.91
CA PHE A 214 -0.17 17.86 -4.77
C PHE A 214 1.34 17.96 -4.94
N ARG A 215 1.94 18.88 -4.19
CA ARG A 215 3.35 19.26 -4.28
C ARG A 215 3.97 19.45 -2.89
N TRP A 216 5.28 19.32 -2.80
CA TRP A 216 6.06 19.71 -1.62
C TRP A 216 7.47 20.11 -2.04
N ASN A 217 8.23 20.66 -1.09
CA ASN A 217 9.58 21.17 -1.30
C ASN A 217 10.47 20.80 -0.11
N HIS A 218 11.78 20.78 -0.33
CA HIS A 218 12.74 20.64 0.75
C HIS A 218 12.58 21.77 1.79
N PRO A 219 12.79 21.48 3.10
CA PRO A 219 13.30 20.22 3.66
C PRO A 219 12.20 19.20 4.02
N ASP A 220 10.95 19.44 3.65
CA ASP A 220 9.80 18.66 4.14
C ASP A 220 9.63 17.35 3.36
N MET A 221 9.28 16.25 4.03
CA MET A 221 8.82 15.01 3.38
C MET A 221 7.30 15.06 3.15
N PRO A 222 6.70 14.22 2.28
CA PRO A 222 5.25 14.31 1.99
C PRO A 222 4.34 13.99 3.19
N TRP A 223 4.85 13.35 4.25
CA TRP A 223 4.15 13.17 5.53
C TRP A 223 4.41 14.31 6.54
N ASP A 224 5.34 15.22 6.25
CA ASP A 224 5.51 16.45 7.01
C ASP A 224 4.53 17.49 6.50
N GLY A 225 4.53 17.81 5.21
CA GLY A 225 3.54 18.72 4.63
C GLY A 225 3.49 18.71 3.10
N THR A 226 2.30 18.84 2.52
CA THR A 226 2.07 18.96 1.08
C THR A 226 0.99 20.01 0.80
N GLU A 227 1.01 20.63 -0.38
CA GLU A 227 -0.07 21.51 -0.85
C GLU A 227 -0.87 20.83 -1.96
N LEU A 228 -2.19 20.67 -1.76
CA LEU A 228 -3.12 20.22 -2.79
C LEU A 228 -3.46 21.39 -3.70
N CYS A 229 -3.27 21.21 -5.00
CA CYS A 229 -3.33 22.25 -6.01
C CYS A 229 -4.34 21.87 -7.11
N VAL A 230 -5.03 22.88 -7.64
CA VAL A 230 -5.87 22.76 -8.85
C VAL A 230 -5.55 23.85 -9.87
N ALA A 231 -5.77 23.55 -11.15
CA ALA A 231 -5.75 24.52 -12.23
C ALA A 231 -6.78 24.14 -13.31
N SER A 232 -7.30 25.14 -14.03
CA SER A 232 -8.07 24.88 -15.26
C SER A 232 -7.19 24.18 -16.29
N MET A 233 -7.73 23.23 -17.03
CA MET A 233 -7.04 22.54 -18.12
C MET A 233 -7.86 22.70 -19.40
N TYR A 234 -7.21 22.97 -20.53
CA TYR A 234 -7.89 23.09 -21.82
C TYR A 234 -6.95 22.75 -23.00
N ASP A 235 -7.58 22.40 -24.12
CA ASP A 235 -6.92 22.28 -25.43
C ASP A 235 -6.77 23.70 -26.01
N ASP A 236 -5.56 24.09 -26.41
CA ASP A 236 -5.25 25.44 -26.91
C ASP A 236 -5.87 25.76 -28.29
N GLN A 237 -6.50 24.76 -28.91
CA GLN A 237 -7.11 24.83 -30.25
C GLN A 237 -6.11 25.14 -31.38
N SER A 238 -4.82 24.89 -31.17
CA SER A 238 -3.85 24.82 -32.25
C SER A 238 -4.13 23.63 -33.17
N ASP A 239 -3.63 23.67 -34.42
CA ASP A 239 -3.81 22.56 -35.38
C ASP A 239 -3.20 21.23 -34.87
N ASP A 240 -2.17 21.31 -34.01
CA ASP A 240 -1.57 20.16 -33.33
C ASP A 240 -2.35 19.76 -32.06
N GLY A 241 -3.04 20.72 -31.42
CA GLY A 241 -3.79 20.63 -30.16
C GLY A 241 -2.87 20.40 -28.96
N GLN A 242 -2.61 21.42 -28.14
CA GLN A 242 -1.78 21.29 -26.94
C GLN A 242 -2.61 21.43 -25.66
N ILE A 243 -2.34 20.58 -24.66
CA ILE A 243 -2.91 20.78 -23.32
C ILE A 243 -2.17 21.94 -22.66
N VAL A 244 -2.94 22.92 -22.21
CA VAL A 244 -2.46 24.05 -21.39
C VAL A 244 -3.18 24.04 -20.05
N VAL A 245 -2.47 24.42 -18.99
CA VAL A 245 -3.04 24.66 -17.66
C VAL A 245 -3.00 26.15 -17.32
N GLY A 246 -4.01 26.61 -16.59
CA GLY A 246 -4.12 27.99 -16.09
C GLY A 246 -3.40 28.21 -14.75
N ASP A 247 -3.73 29.30 -14.08
CA ASP A 247 -3.19 29.63 -12.75
C ASP A 247 -3.38 28.48 -11.75
N THR A 248 -2.29 28.10 -11.08
CA THR A 248 -2.34 27.17 -9.94
C THR A 248 -3.01 27.83 -8.73
N ARG A 249 -3.97 27.12 -8.12
CA ARG A 249 -4.68 27.51 -6.90
C ARG A 249 -4.51 26.42 -5.84
N VAL A 250 -4.12 26.78 -4.63
CA VAL A 250 -4.06 25.84 -3.50
C VAL A 250 -5.47 25.62 -2.93
N VAL A 251 -5.89 24.36 -2.83
CA VAL A 251 -7.16 23.92 -2.23
C VAL A 251 -7.01 23.78 -0.72
N ALA A 252 -5.91 23.18 -0.28
CA ALA A 252 -5.64 22.76 1.09
C ALA A 252 -4.15 22.43 1.27
N GLY A 253 -3.71 22.25 2.51
CA GLY A 253 -2.36 21.80 2.80
C GLY A 253 -1.40 22.90 3.29
N GLY A 254 -0.13 22.56 3.32
CA GLY A 254 0.97 23.39 3.79
C GLY A 254 1.98 22.59 4.62
N ARG A 255 2.97 23.27 5.21
CA ARG A 255 4.07 22.61 5.97
C ARG A 255 3.63 21.82 7.21
N ASP A 256 2.40 22.04 7.68
CA ASP A 256 1.82 21.39 8.86
C ASP A 256 0.64 20.46 8.54
N GLU A 257 0.34 20.21 7.26
CA GLU A 257 -0.74 19.34 6.79
C GLU A 257 -0.24 18.43 5.66
N SER A 258 -0.28 17.11 5.85
CA SER A 258 0.05 16.12 4.83
C SER A 258 -1.21 15.67 4.10
N ILE A 259 -1.30 16.01 2.82
CA ILE A 259 -2.32 15.54 1.88
C ILE A 259 -1.79 14.41 1.01
N THR A 260 -2.60 13.37 0.84
CA THR A 260 -2.33 12.22 -0.04
C THR A 260 -3.59 11.79 -0.80
N GLN A 261 -3.40 11.00 -1.86
CA GLN A 261 -4.45 10.40 -2.69
C GLN A 261 -5.65 11.33 -3.01
N PRO A 262 -5.46 12.44 -3.74
CA PRO A 262 -6.59 13.13 -4.34
C PRO A 262 -7.20 12.26 -5.46
N GLU A 263 -8.52 12.18 -5.53
CA GLU A 263 -9.27 11.55 -6.63
C GLU A 263 -10.60 12.29 -6.85
N TRP A 264 -11.07 12.31 -8.09
CA TRP A 264 -12.36 12.95 -8.44
C TRP A 264 -13.52 11.98 -8.31
N ALA A 265 -14.62 12.41 -7.68
CA ALA A 265 -15.89 11.71 -7.74
C ALA A 265 -16.59 11.95 -9.10
N PRO A 266 -17.54 11.07 -9.52
CA PRO A 266 -18.23 11.19 -10.81
C PRO A 266 -19.06 12.48 -10.99
N ASP A 267 -19.42 13.16 -9.91
CA ASP A 267 -20.13 14.45 -9.90
C ASP A 267 -19.18 15.65 -10.13
N GLY A 268 -17.86 15.44 -10.14
CA GLY A 268 -16.83 16.48 -10.21
C GLY A 268 -16.37 17.01 -8.85
N SER A 269 -16.86 16.47 -7.74
CA SER A 269 -16.34 16.79 -6.40
C SER A 269 -14.93 16.21 -6.22
N LEU A 270 -14.04 16.96 -5.55
CA LEU A 270 -12.66 16.55 -5.28
C LEU A 270 -12.58 15.91 -3.89
N LEU A 271 -12.21 14.63 -3.83
CA LEU A 271 -11.92 13.92 -2.58
C LEU A 271 -10.41 13.83 -2.39
N PHE A 272 -9.94 13.85 -1.13
CA PHE A 272 -8.53 13.67 -0.78
C PHE A 272 -8.36 13.25 0.68
N ILE A 273 -7.21 12.70 1.05
CA ILE A 273 -6.87 12.36 2.43
C ILE A 273 -6.02 13.48 3.04
N SER A 274 -6.32 13.90 4.28
CA SER A 274 -5.55 14.92 5.03
C SER A 274 -5.42 14.55 6.51
N ASP A 275 -4.25 14.81 7.11
CA ASP A 275 -3.98 14.62 8.55
C ASP A 275 -4.13 15.89 9.41
N ARG A 276 -4.80 16.94 8.90
CA ARG A 276 -5.04 18.20 9.64
C ARG A 276 -5.71 18.02 11.01
N THR A 277 -6.35 16.87 11.24
CA THR A 277 -7.01 16.46 12.50
C THR A 277 -6.23 15.37 13.24
N ASP A 278 -4.90 15.42 13.19
CA ASP A 278 -3.93 14.42 13.67
C ASP A 278 -3.94 13.09 12.89
N TRP A 279 -5.11 12.58 12.51
CA TRP A 279 -5.28 11.36 11.73
C TRP A 279 -5.55 11.66 10.25
N TRP A 280 -4.89 10.95 9.34
CA TRP A 280 -5.17 10.97 7.89
C TRP A 280 -6.59 10.50 7.62
N ASN A 281 -7.53 11.45 7.50
CA ASN A 281 -8.94 11.22 7.24
C ASN A 281 -9.35 11.70 5.85
N LEU A 282 -10.51 11.26 5.38
CA LEU A 282 -11.06 11.65 4.07
C LEU A 282 -11.74 13.01 4.15
N TYR A 283 -11.49 13.87 3.16
CA TYR A 283 -12.09 15.19 2.98
C TYR A 283 -12.65 15.33 1.56
N GLN A 284 -13.60 16.24 1.38
CA GLN A 284 -14.15 16.62 0.08
C GLN A 284 -14.28 18.12 -0.09
N VAL A 285 -14.19 18.57 -1.35
CA VAL A 285 -14.63 19.88 -1.83
C VAL A 285 -15.65 19.65 -2.96
N SER A 286 -16.79 20.33 -2.91
CA SER A 286 -17.84 20.18 -3.93
C SER A 286 -17.41 20.71 -5.30
N ALA A 287 -17.99 20.15 -6.36
CA ALA A 287 -17.74 20.57 -7.74
C ALA A 287 -17.91 22.10 -7.95
N GLU A 288 -18.91 22.71 -7.32
CA GLU A 288 -19.15 24.16 -7.39
C GLU A 288 -18.01 24.96 -6.74
N ALA A 289 -17.54 24.56 -5.56
CA ALA A 289 -16.46 25.24 -4.86
C ALA A 289 -15.11 25.08 -5.58
N VAL A 290 -14.85 23.92 -6.20
CA VAL A 290 -13.71 23.76 -7.12
C VAL A 290 -13.82 24.72 -8.31
N HIS A 291 -15.01 24.85 -8.90
CA HIS A 291 -15.23 25.74 -10.04
C HIS A 291 -15.00 27.22 -9.68
N GLU A 292 -15.52 27.69 -8.54
CA GLU A 292 -15.29 29.06 -8.05
C GLU A 292 -13.81 29.33 -7.72
N LEU A 293 -13.12 28.36 -7.10
CA LEU A 293 -11.68 28.45 -6.83
C LEU A 293 -10.86 28.60 -8.11
N VAL A 294 -11.14 27.78 -9.13
CA VAL A 294 -10.43 27.83 -10.41
C VAL A 294 -10.78 29.10 -11.21
N ALA A 295 -12.06 29.51 -11.24
CA ALA A 295 -12.52 30.62 -12.08
C ALA A 295 -12.17 32.01 -11.52
N ILE A 296 -12.27 32.19 -10.20
CA ILE A 296 -12.13 33.52 -9.56
C ILE A 296 -11.28 33.52 -8.29
N GLY A 297 -10.72 32.38 -7.88
CA GLY A 297 -9.82 32.31 -6.72
C GLY A 297 -10.51 32.40 -5.36
N VAL A 298 -11.81 32.13 -5.29
CA VAL A 298 -12.54 32.03 -4.01
C VAL A 298 -12.08 30.75 -3.31
N ALA A 299 -11.60 30.86 -2.07
CA ALA A 299 -11.11 29.73 -1.30
C ALA A 299 -12.23 28.70 -1.07
N ALA A 300 -11.92 27.42 -1.22
CA ALA A 300 -12.87 26.34 -1.10
C ALA A 300 -12.76 25.65 0.28
N ASP A 301 -13.87 25.57 1.01
CA ASP A 301 -13.92 24.90 2.31
C ASP A 301 -13.98 23.38 2.14
N ALA A 302 -12.89 22.69 2.53
CA ALA A 302 -12.84 21.23 2.53
C ALA A 302 -13.50 20.64 3.78
N THR A 303 -14.52 19.79 3.59
CA THR A 303 -15.31 19.16 4.67
C THR A 303 -14.86 17.71 4.93
N PRO A 304 -14.73 17.27 6.20
CA PRO A 304 -14.38 15.89 6.52
C PRO A 304 -15.54 14.93 6.21
N ILE A 305 -15.23 13.73 5.73
CA ILE A 305 -16.17 12.66 5.45
C ILE A 305 -15.94 11.53 6.46
N ALA A 306 -16.95 11.26 7.30
CA ALA A 306 -16.96 10.15 8.27
C ALA A 306 -15.66 9.99 9.11
N PRO A 307 -15.19 11.07 9.79
CA PRO A 307 -13.88 11.06 10.44
C PRO A 307 -13.75 9.99 11.53
N VAL A 308 -12.57 9.38 11.62
CA VAL A 308 -12.22 8.32 12.56
C VAL A 308 -10.88 8.57 13.26
N ASP A 309 -10.76 8.07 14.49
CA ASP A 309 -9.50 7.92 15.22
C ASP A 309 -8.73 6.69 14.70
N ALA A 310 -8.29 6.78 13.44
CA ALA A 310 -7.54 5.77 12.67
C ALA A 310 -6.95 6.42 11.40
N GLU A 311 -5.90 5.84 10.82
CA GLU A 311 -5.34 6.35 9.55
C GLU A 311 -6.06 5.71 8.36
N ILE A 312 -6.65 6.51 7.47
CA ILE A 312 -7.02 6.05 6.12
C ILE A 312 -5.77 6.10 5.22
N GLY A 313 -5.00 7.18 5.32
CA GLY A 313 -3.78 7.42 4.54
C GLY A 313 -2.58 6.56 4.95
N VAL A 314 -1.57 6.58 4.09
CA VAL A 314 -0.26 5.92 4.29
C VAL A 314 0.86 6.88 3.92
N PRO A 315 2.07 6.76 4.52
CA PRO A 315 3.19 7.62 4.16
C PRO A 315 3.60 7.36 2.70
N GLN A 316 3.58 8.40 1.89
CA GLN A 316 3.86 8.30 0.46
C GLN A 316 5.38 8.16 0.20
N TRP A 317 5.88 6.94 0.33
CA TRP A 317 7.18 6.54 -0.21
C TRP A 317 7.11 6.12 -1.68
N VAL A 318 5.92 5.69 -2.13
CA VAL A 318 5.66 5.23 -3.50
C VAL A 318 4.42 5.92 -4.05
N PHE A 319 4.31 6.01 -5.37
CA PHE A 319 3.15 6.59 -6.06
C PHE A 319 1.94 5.65 -6.11
N ASP A 320 0.77 6.24 -6.37
CA ASP A 320 -0.51 5.54 -6.58
C ASP A 320 -0.95 4.57 -5.45
N ASN A 321 -0.66 4.96 -4.20
CA ASN A 321 -1.30 4.31 -3.04
C ASN A 321 -2.83 4.49 -3.14
N SER A 322 -3.58 3.40 -2.94
CA SER A 322 -5.04 3.42 -3.04
C SER A 322 -5.69 2.85 -1.78
N ARG A 323 -6.17 3.75 -0.92
CA ARG A 323 -6.77 3.47 0.39
C ARG A 323 -8.27 3.74 0.43
N TYR A 324 -8.82 4.45 -0.54
CA TYR A 324 -10.27 4.52 -0.76
C TYR A 324 -10.63 4.44 -2.25
N ALA A 325 -11.88 4.12 -2.55
CA ALA A 325 -12.47 4.18 -3.88
C ALA A 325 -13.96 4.58 -3.82
N VAL A 326 -14.41 5.44 -4.73
CA VAL A 326 -15.83 5.78 -4.92
C VAL A 326 -16.50 4.67 -5.72
N LEU A 327 -17.56 4.06 -5.17
CA LEU A 327 -18.33 2.99 -5.82
C LEU A 327 -19.37 3.57 -6.80
N ALA A 328 -19.84 2.73 -7.73
CA ALA A 328 -20.81 3.14 -8.76
C ALA A 328 -22.15 3.67 -8.20
N ASP A 329 -22.50 3.36 -6.95
CA ASP A 329 -23.70 3.85 -6.25
C ASP A 329 -23.42 5.05 -5.32
N GLY A 330 -22.24 5.67 -5.42
CA GLY A 330 -21.86 6.88 -4.67
C GLY A 330 -21.45 6.63 -3.22
N ARG A 331 -21.42 5.37 -2.77
CA ARG A 331 -20.77 4.97 -1.52
C ARG A 331 -19.24 5.04 -1.68
N ILE A 332 -18.50 5.12 -0.59
CA ILE A 332 -17.03 5.14 -0.61
C ILE A 332 -16.52 3.93 0.17
N LEU A 333 -15.80 3.03 -0.49
CA LEU A 333 -15.05 1.97 0.17
C LEU A 333 -13.74 2.55 0.72
N VAL A 334 -13.41 2.22 1.95
CA VAL A 334 -12.23 2.73 2.68
C VAL A 334 -11.49 1.57 3.34
N ALA A 335 -10.16 1.59 3.21
CA ALA A 335 -9.24 0.81 4.03
C ALA A 335 -8.58 1.72 5.07
N TRP A 336 -8.76 1.44 6.36
CA TRP A 336 -8.10 2.18 7.44
C TRP A 336 -7.27 1.26 8.34
N PHE A 337 -6.17 1.81 8.85
CA PHE A 337 -5.28 1.17 9.80
C PHE A 337 -5.62 1.59 11.22
N LYS A 338 -5.81 0.63 12.11
CA LYS A 338 -6.05 0.86 13.54
C LYS A 338 -5.35 -0.22 14.38
N LEU A 339 -4.62 0.20 15.41
CA LEU A 339 -3.95 -0.70 16.36
C LEU A 339 -3.10 -1.79 15.70
N GLY A 340 -2.35 -1.46 14.65
CA GLY A 340 -1.44 -2.41 14.00
C GLY A 340 -2.03 -3.21 12.83
N ILE A 341 -3.33 -3.09 12.54
CA ILE A 341 -4.00 -3.82 11.46
C ILE A 341 -4.87 -2.93 10.56
N ASP A 342 -4.95 -3.29 9.28
CA ASP A 342 -5.93 -2.74 8.35
C ASP A 342 -7.30 -3.39 8.52
N HIS A 343 -8.33 -2.61 8.18
CA HIS A 343 -9.73 -3.01 8.11
C HIS A 343 -10.37 -2.46 6.81
N LEU A 344 -11.54 -2.99 6.44
CA LEU A 344 -12.39 -2.43 5.38
C LEU A 344 -13.73 -1.96 5.92
N GLY A 345 -14.35 -1.02 5.21
CA GLY A 345 -15.65 -0.46 5.55
C GLY A 345 -16.13 0.54 4.51
N VAL A 346 -17.40 0.90 4.59
CA VAL A 346 -18.09 1.69 3.57
C VAL A 346 -18.75 2.90 4.20
N ILE A 347 -18.48 4.06 3.62
CA ILE A 347 -19.19 5.31 3.93
C ILE A 347 -20.46 5.36 3.05
N PRO A 348 -21.66 5.59 3.63
CA PRO A 348 -22.89 5.70 2.86
C PRO A 348 -22.89 6.86 1.85
N ALA A 349 -23.59 6.68 0.73
CA ALA A 349 -23.82 7.74 -0.24
C ALA A 349 -24.60 8.90 0.40
N GLY A 350 -24.12 10.13 0.23
CA GLY A 350 -24.64 11.31 0.93
C GLY A 350 -24.09 11.52 2.35
N GLY A 351 -23.14 10.68 2.79
CA GLY A 351 -22.45 10.79 4.07
C GLY A 351 -23.13 10.05 5.22
N GLY A 352 -22.50 10.13 6.40
CA GLY A 352 -22.88 9.37 7.60
C GLY A 352 -21.65 8.82 8.31
N ALA A 353 -21.86 7.91 9.26
CA ALA A 353 -20.76 7.14 9.85
C ALA A 353 -20.30 6.03 8.89
N MET A 354 -19.00 5.73 8.90
CA MET A 354 -18.44 4.59 8.18
C MET A 354 -18.94 3.28 8.83
N VAL A 355 -19.40 2.34 8.00
CA VAL A 355 -19.87 1.02 8.42
C VAL A 355 -18.77 -0.01 8.14
N PRO A 356 -18.22 -0.70 9.15
CA PRO A 356 -17.23 -1.75 8.93
C PRO A 356 -17.74 -2.90 8.06
N LEU A 357 -16.83 -3.52 7.32
CA LEU A 357 -17.04 -4.72 6.52
C LEU A 357 -16.23 -5.88 7.09
N ASP A 358 -16.83 -7.07 7.12
CA ASP A 358 -16.12 -8.29 7.46
C ASP A 358 -15.12 -8.64 6.36
N SER A 359 -13.83 -8.73 6.74
CA SER A 359 -12.74 -9.02 5.83
C SER A 359 -11.68 -9.89 6.52
N PRO A 360 -11.09 -10.90 5.83
CA PRO A 360 -9.97 -11.65 6.36
C PRO A 360 -8.62 -10.91 6.21
N PHE A 361 -8.60 -9.75 5.55
CA PHE A 361 -7.38 -9.00 5.30
C PHE A 361 -7.02 -8.11 6.49
N THR A 362 -5.78 -8.25 6.97
CA THR A 362 -5.18 -7.38 8.00
C THR A 362 -4.14 -6.42 7.41
N ALA A 363 -3.80 -6.55 6.12
CA ALA A 363 -2.98 -5.60 5.38
C ALA A 363 -3.54 -5.41 3.95
N LEU A 364 -3.69 -4.15 3.51
CA LEU A 364 -4.27 -3.77 2.22
C LEU A 364 -3.38 -2.74 1.50
N SER A 365 -2.88 -3.10 0.32
CA SER A 365 -1.99 -2.24 -0.47
C SER A 365 -2.69 -1.46 -1.59
N SER A 366 -3.83 -1.96 -2.07
CA SER A 366 -4.58 -1.30 -3.15
C SER A 366 -6.06 -1.67 -3.08
N VAL A 367 -6.93 -0.66 -3.25
CA VAL A 367 -8.39 -0.76 -3.28
C VAL A 367 -8.91 -0.02 -4.51
N ARG A 368 -9.75 -0.65 -5.34
CA ARG A 368 -10.42 0.00 -6.49
C ARG A 368 -11.88 -0.45 -6.58
N ALA A 369 -12.76 0.42 -7.07
CA ALA A 369 -14.16 0.07 -7.33
C ALA A 369 -14.27 -0.92 -8.52
N PHE A 370 -15.21 -1.87 -8.43
CA PHE A 370 -15.47 -2.86 -9.49
C PHE A 370 -16.95 -3.23 -9.50
N GLY A 371 -17.70 -2.79 -10.51
CA GLY A 371 -19.16 -2.95 -10.56
C GLY A 371 -19.84 -2.31 -9.34
N TYR A 372 -20.64 -3.10 -8.60
CA TYR A 372 -21.24 -2.70 -7.31
C TYR A 372 -20.36 -3.01 -6.09
N GLY A 373 -19.20 -3.61 -6.30
CA GLY A 373 -18.24 -4.01 -5.27
C GLY A 373 -16.87 -3.40 -5.51
N ALA A 374 -15.82 -4.15 -5.20
CA ALA A 374 -14.44 -3.70 -5.33
C ALA A 374 -13.48 -4.83 -5.69
N VAL A 375 -12.31 -4.45 -6.19
CA VAL A 375 -11.12 -5.32 -6.20
C VAL A 375 -10.11 -4.78 -5.20
N VAL A 376 -9.47 -5.68 -4.45
CA VAL A 376 -8.43 -5.34 -3.49
C VAL A 376 -7.19 -6.22 -3.66
N VAL A 377 -6.04 -5.66 -3.32
CA VAL A 377 -4.83 -6.44 -3.00
C VAL A 377 -4.72 -6.50 -1.48
N GLY A 378 -5.02 -7.68 -0.93
CA GLY A 378 -5.11 -7.92 0.50
C GLY A 378 -4.26 -9.11 0.94
N ALA A 379 -3.72 -9.04 2.16
CA ALA A 379 -2.99 -10.10 2.82
C ALA A 379 -3.48 -10.25 4.27
N SER A 380 -3.15 -11.36 4.92
CA SER A 380 -3.37 -11.57 6.36
C SER A 380 -2.08 -12.02 7.03
N SER A 381 -2.00 -12.03 8.36
CA SER A 381 -0.87 -12.60 9.12
C SER A 381 -0.50 -14.04 8.74
N THR A 382 -1.41 -14.74 8.06
CA THR A 382 -1.36 -16.17 7.73
C THR A 382 -1.51 -16.46 6.23
N SER A 383 -1.70 -15.44 5.39
CA SER A 383 -1.80 -15.57 3.93
C SER A 383 -0.93 -14.54 3.24
N GLU A 384 -0.27 -14.96 2.15
CA GLU A 384 0.38 -14.03 1.22
C GLU A 384 -0.66 -13.11 0.56
N ALA A 385 -0.19 -12.04 -0.07
CA ALA A 385 -1.05 -11.12 -0.81
C ALA A 385 -1.82 -11.84 -1.94
N VAL A 386 -3.08 -11.49 -2.10
CA VAL A 386 -4.00 -11.99 -3.13
C VAL A 386 -4.68 -10.85 -3.87
N VAL A 387 -5.07 -11.07 -5.12
CA VAL A 387 -6.05 -10.21 -5.81
C VAL A 387 -7.43 -10.80 -5.59
N ALA A 388 -8.32 -10.03 -4.96
CA ALA A 388 -9.62 -10.48 -4.50
C ALA A 388 -10.73 -9.53 -4.95
N VAL A 389 -11.87 -10.10 -5.36
CA VAL A 389 -13.11 -9.36 -5.60
C VAL A 389 -13.98 -9.42 -4.35
N LEU A 390 -14.45 -8.25 -3.92
CA LEU A 390 -15.37 -8.07 -2.80
C LEU A 390 -16.72 -7.64 -3.34
N ASP A 391 -17.72 -8.49 -3.18
CA ASP A 391 -19.11 -8.13 -3.43
C ASP A 391 -19.63 -7.33 -2.22
N ILE A 392 -20.08 -6.09 -2.46
CA ILE A 392 -20.49 -5.14 -1.42
C ILE A 392 -21.98 -4.77 -1.65
N PRO A 393 -22.93 -5.51 -1.05
CA PRO A 393 -24.36 -5.28 -1.27
C PRO A 393 -24.77 -3.82 -1.07
N SER A 394 -25.58 -3.25 -1.97
CA SER A 394 -26.07 -1.85 -1.86
C SER A 394 -27.05 -1.62 -0.71
N LYS A 395 -27.45 -2.68 0.00
CA LYS A 395 -28.10 -2.63 1.32
C LYS A 395 -27.41 -3.67 2.20
N PRO A 396 -27.05 -3.36 3.45
CA PRO A 396 -26.63 -4.39 4.39
C PRO A 396 -27.78 -5.40 4.60
N ASP A 397 -27.43 -6.67 4.83
CA ASP A 397 -28.40 -7.66 5.27
C ASP A 397 -28.98 -7.30 6.66
N ILE A 398 -30.07 -7.97 7.03
CA ILE A 398 -30.90 -7.65 8.21
C ILE A 398 -30.12 -7.78 9.53
N ASP A 399 -28.97 -8.43 9.52
CA ASP A 399 -28.05 -8.71 10.62
C ASP A 399 -26.81 -7.78 10.69
N GLY A 400 -26.52 -6.99 9.65
CA GLY A 400 -25.67 -5.80 9.76
C GLY A 400 -24.30 -5.82 9.08
N SER A 401 -23.79 -6.97 8.60
CA SER A 401 -22.58 -7.04 7.76
C SER A 401 -22.47 -8.35 6.98
N THR A 402 -22.22 -8.25 5.66
CA THR A 402 -21.90 -9.39 4.77
C THR A 402 -21.32 -8.88 3.44
N SER A 403 -20.11 -8.30 3.48
CA SER A 403 -19.28 -8.28 2.26
C SER A 403 -18.90 -9.71 1.91
N VAL A 404 -19.23 -10.16 0.70
CA VAL A 404 -18.89 -11.51 0.27
C VAL A 404 -17.57 -11.45 -0.49
N LEU A 405 -16.54 -12.07 0.09
CA LEU A 405 -15.28 -12.31 -0.60
C LEU A 405 -15.48 -13.41 -1.64
N SER A 406 -15.44 -13.04 -2.91
CA SER A 406 -15.38 -13.99 -4.02
C SER A 406 -14.02 -14.71 -4.01
N ALA A 407 -13.94 -15.88 -4.66
CA ALA A 407 -12.69 -16.62 -4.78
C ALA A 407 -11.58 -15.73 -5.39
N PRO A 408 -10.36 -15.68 -4.81
CA PRO A 408 -9.32 -14.79 -5.31
C PRO A 408 -8.97 -15.05 -6.78
N LEU A 409 -8.91 -13.99 -7.58
CA LEU A 409 -8.47 -14.04 -8.98
C LEU A 409 -6.99 -14.43 -9.08
N ARG A 410 -6.21 -14.01 -8.06
CA ARG A 410 -4.83 -14.43 -7.84
C ARG A 410 -4.71 -14.96 -6.41
N PRO A 411 -4.82 -16.28 -6.17
CA PRO A 411 -4.70 -16.86 -4.84
C PRO A 411 -3.25 -16.83 -4.34
N ALA A 412 -3.07 -16.96 -3.02
CA ALA A 412 -1.78 -17.14 -2.38
C ALA A 412 -1.13 -18.46 -2.81
N ARG A 413 0.20 -18.60 -2.66
CA ARG A 413 0.89 -19.85 -2.96
C ARG A 413 0.49 -20.93 -1.95
N ASP A 414 0.31 -22.16 -2.42
CA ASP A 414 0.34 -23.32 -1.54
C ASP A 414 1.81 -23.57 -1.14
N LEU A 415 2.11 -23.30 0.13
CA LEU A 415 3.45 -23.46 0.69
C LEU A 415 3.67 -24.87 1.27
N GLY A 416 2.66 -25.75 1.25
CA GLY A 416 2.72 -27.07 1.89
C GLY A 416 2.82 -27.04 3.42
N VAL A 417 2.50 -25.89 4.03
CA VAL A 417 2.57 -25.64 5.48
C VAL A 417 1.18 -25.24 5.98
N GLY A 418 0.69 -25.95 6.99
CA GLY A 418 -0.63 -25.73 7.57
C GLY A 418 -0.70 -24.45 8.42
N ILE A 419 -1.93 -23.93 8.57
CA ILE A 419 -2.25 -22.69 9.28
C ILE A 419 -1.78 -22.70 10.74
N GLU A 420 -1.76 -23.88 11.36
CA GLU A 420 -1.33 -24.14 12.73
C GLU A 420 0.17 -23.91 12.99
N TRP A 421 0.97 -23.74 11.94
CA TRP A 421 2.39 -23.39 12.02
C TRP A 421 2.65 -21.87 12.00
N TYR A 422 1.61 -21.05 11.79
CA TYR A 422 1.73 -19.60 11.68
C TYR A 422 1.29 -18.89 12.96
N SER A 423 2.23 -18.21 13.59
CA SER A 423 1.97 -17.30 14.70
C SER A 423 1.14 -16.11 14.22
N THR A 424 0.01 -15.86 14.87
CA THR A 424 -0.84 -14.69 14.65
C THR A 424 -0.45 -13.59 15.65
N PRO A 425 -0.23 -12.34 15.22
CA PRO A 425 0.24 -11.29 16.11
C PRO A 425 -0.83 -10.84 17.11
N GLU A 426 -0.40 -10.64 18.36
CA GLU A 426 -1.08 -9.86 19.38
C GLU A 426 -0.67 -8.38 19.23
N PRO A 427 -1.59 -7.45 18.95
CA PRO A 427 -1.30 -6.02 19.04
C PRO A 427 -1.08 -5.61 20.49
N ILE A 428 0.12 -5.10 20.80
CA ILE A 428 0.50 -4.66 22.14
C ILE A 428 0.64 -3.13 22.21
N THR A 429 0.36 -2.59 23.39
CA THR A 429 0.61 -1.18 23.74
C THR A 429 1.29 -1.15 25.11
N PHE A 430 2.37 -0.40 25.23
CA PHE A 430 3.23 -0.40 26.41
C PHE A 430 3.70 1.02 26.76
N ALA A 431 3.96 1.25 28.05
CA ALA A 431 4.51 2.52 28.51
C ALA A 431 5.98 2.65 28.09
N THR A 432 6.41 3.86 27.73
CA THR A 432 7.78 4.20 27.33
C THR A 432 8.22 5.52 27.98
N SER A 433 9.39 6.03 27.58
CA SER A 433 10.00 7.25 28.10
C SER A 433 9.04 8.46 28.10
N GLY A 434 9.04 9.22 29.20
CA GLY A 434 8.32 10.49 29.33
C GLY A 434 6.79 10.39 29.42
N ASP A 435 6.26 9.42 30.17
CA ASP A 435 4.82 9.17 30.36
C ASP A 435 4.04 8.96 29.04
N ARG A 436 4.71 8.41 28.02
CA ARG A 436 4.14 8.08 26.71
C ARG A 436 3.82 6.59 26.61
N PHE A 437 3.02 6.24 25.61
CA PHE A 437 2.80 4.86 25.17
C PHE A 437 3.35 4.66 23.76
N ALA A 438 3.86 3.46 23.48
CA ALA A 438 4.25 2.98 22.17
C ALA A 438 3.60 1.62 21.86
N HIS A 439 3.72 1.17 20.61
CA HIS A 439 2.93 0.06 20.06
C HIS A 439 3.81 -1.00 19.37
N GLY A 440 3.25 -2.18 19.14
CA GLY A 440 3.89 -3.23 18.36
C GLY A 440 3.00 -4.42 18.09
N LEU A 441 3.51 -5.37 17.31
CA LEU A 441 2.89 -6.66 17.01
C LEU A 441 3.74 -7.78 17.61
N TYR A 442 3.24 -8.45 18.65
CA TYR A 442 3.92 -9.58 19.28
C TYR A 442 3.44 -10.91 18.67
N TYR A 443 4.36 -11.66 18.09
CA TYR A 443 4.16 -12.99 17.53
C TYR A 443 4.72 -14.02 18.53
N PRO A 444 3.88 -14.74 19.29
CA PRO A 444 4.33 -15.76 20.21
C PRO A 444 4.94 -16.97 19.49
N PRO A 445 5.76 -17.79 20.18
CA PRO A 445 6.10 -19.14 19.74
C PRO A 445 4.85 -19.92 19.30
N THR A 446 4.90 -20.62 18.17
CA THR A 446 3.71 -21.32 17.62
C THR A 446 4.13 -22.57 16.85
N ASN A 447 3.84 -23.75 17.39
CA ASN A 447 4.16 -25.02 16.77
C ASN A 447 3.13 -26.08 17.23
N PRO A 448 2.49 -26.84 16.32
CA PRO A 448 1.47 -27.82 16.70
C PRO A 448 2.05 -29.10 17.32
N GLU A 449 3.34 -29.37 17.13
CA GLU A 449 4.02 -30.60 17.56
C GLU A 449 4.84 -30.45 18.85
N PHE A 450 5.10 -29.22 19.30
CA PHE A 450 6.02 -28.93 20.41
C PHE A 450 5.44 -28.00 21.46
N THR A 451 5.91 -28.17 22.69
CA THR A 451 5.74 -27.22 23.80
C THR A 451 7.05 -27.06 24.56
N ALA A 452 7.21 -25.97 25.31
CA ALA A 452 8.38 -25.75 26.16
C ALA A 452 8.20 -26.38 27.56
N PRO A 453 9.30 -26.56 28.32
CA PRO A 453 9.24 -26.78 29.77
C PRO A 453 8.59 -25.59 30.50
N ASP A 454 7.80 -25.85 31.55
CA ASP A 454 7.06 -24.82 32.31
C ASP A 454 7.95 -23.72 32.93
N ASP A 455 9.21 -24.06 33.22
CA ASP A 455 10.23 -23.18 33.82
C ASP A 455 11.08 -22.41 32.80
N GLU A 456 10.90 -22.66 31.49
CA GLU A 456 11.61 -21.94 30.43
C GLU A 456 10.78 -20.76 29.88
N ARG A 457 11.45 -19.74 29.32
CA ARG A 457 10.83 -18.61 28.60
C ARG A 457 11.45 -18.44 27.22
N ALA A 458 10.71 -17.86 26.28
CA ALA A 458 11.15 -17.84 24.89
C ALA A 458 12.29 -16.82 24.68
N PRO A 459 13.33 -17.14 23.89
CA PRO A 459 14.23 -16.13 23.35
C PRO A 459 13.42 -15.16 22.48
N LEU A 460 13.67 -13.85 22.58
CA LEU A 460 12.90 -12.81 21.92
C LEU A 460 13.73 -12.11 20.82
N ILE A 461 13.17 -12.02 19.62
CA ILE A 461 13.69 -11.19 18.53
C ILE A 461 12.84 -9.93 18.42
N VAL A 462 13.46 -8.78 18.68
CA VAL A 462 12.88 -7.45 18.48
C VAL A 462 13.19 -6.98 17.08
N LEU A 463 12.16 -6.67 16.30
CA LEU A 463 12.26 -6.10 14.97
C LEU A 463 12.00 -4.59 15.04
N SER A 464 12.90 -3.83 14.41
CA SER A 464 12.70 -2.41 14.10
C SER A 464 12.51 -2.27 12.59
N HIS A 465 11.35 -1.78 12.16
CA HIS A 465 11.07 -1.62 10.74
C HIS A 465 11.86 -0.47 10.09
N GLY A 466 12.03 -0.55 8.76
CA GLY A 466 12.60 0.54 7.95
C GLY A 466 11.63 1.72 7.75
N GLY A 467 12.10 2.79 7.12
CA GLY A 467 11.36 4.04 6.93
C GLY A 467 12.24 5.25 7.25
N PRO A 468 12.31 5.72 8.51
CA PRO A 468 11.62 5.17 9.70
C PRO A 468 10.12 5.49 9.73
N THR A 469 9.64 6.42 8.92
CA THR A 469 8.21 6.78 8.80
C THR A 469 7.43 5.70 8.03
N SER A 470 7.10 4.61 8.72
CA SER A 470 6.37 3.45 8.21
C SER A 470 5.70 2.72 9.39
N ALA A 471 5.22 1.49 9.20
CA ALA A 471 4.75 0.63 10.27
C ALA A 471 5.09 -0.85 10.01
N ALA A 472 5.15 -1.64 11.09
CA ALA A 472 5.06 -3.09 11.08
C ALA A 472 3.81 -3.53 10.31
N ARG A 473 3.97 -4.53 9.42
CA ARG A 473 2.89 -4.98 8.53
C ARG A 473 2.39 -6.37 8.96
N PRO A 474 1.11 -6.51 9.35
CA PRO A 474 0.51 -7.77 9.82
C PRO A 474 0.13 -8.69 8.63
N GLN A 475 1.08 -8.96 7.74
CA GLN A 475 0.96 -9.90 6.63
C GLN A 475 1.85 -11.13 6.87
N LEU A 476 1.61 -12.24 6.15
CA LEU A 476 2.43 -13.44 6.28
C LEU A 476 3.89 -13.14 5.94
N ASN A 477 4.74 -13.24 6.96
CA ASN A 477 6.18 -13.05 6.86
C ASN A 477 6.88 -14.36 7.24
N LEU A 478 7.27 -15.16 6.24
CA LEU A 478 7.95 -16.43 6.48
C LEU A 478 9.27 -16.28 7.26
N GLY A 479 9.90 -15.11 7.21
CA GLY A 479 11.05 -14.78 8.05
C GLY A 479 10.70 -14.70 9.54
N VAL A 480 9.53 -14.18 9.90
CA VAL A 480 9.00 -14.25 11.29
C VAL A 480 8.58 -15.67 11.62
N GLN A 481 7.81 -16.31 10.74
CA GLN A 481 7.28 -17.66 11.00
C GLN A 481 8.36 -18.73 11.12
N PHE A 482 9.51 -18.55 10.48
CA PHE A 482 10.68 -19.42 10.65
C PHE A 482 11.20 -19.45 12.10
N TRP A 483 11.15 -18.32 12.81
CA TRP A 483 11.60 -18.20 14.20
C TRP A 483 10.52 -18.63 15.20
N THR A 484 9.27 -18.18 15.01
CA THR A 484 8.15 -18.53 15.90
C THR A 484 7.85 -20.03 15.91
N SER A 485 7.91 -20.68 14.74
CA SER A 485 7.77 -22.15 14.63
C SER A 485 8.93 -22.94 15.25
N ARG A 486 10.03 -22.28 15.61
CA ARG A 486 11.18 -22.88 16.31
C ARG A 486 11.23 -22.58 17.80
N GLY A 487 10.26 -21.82 18.33
CA GLY A 487 10.19 -21.50 19.75
C GLY A 487 10.70 -20.11 20.13
N PHE A 488 10.95 -19.21 19.17
CA PHE A 488 11.28 -17.81 19.48
C PHE A 488 10.01 -16.97 19.59
N GLY A 489 9.97 -16.02 20.52
CA GLY A 489 9.06 -14.88 20.43
C GLY A 489 9.62 -13.88 19.41
N VAL A 490 8.75 -13.18 18.69
CA VAL A 490 9.14 -12.07 17.82
C VAL A 490 8.25 -10.87 18.11
N VAL A 491 8.79 -9.67 18.24
CA VAL A 491 7.99 -8.44 18.37
C VAL A 491 8.41 -7.42 17.31
N ASP A 492 7.47 -6.99 16.47
CA ASP A 492 7.71 -5.94 15.47
C ASP A 492 7.22 -4.59 16.04
N VAL A 493 8.16 -3.69 16.30
CA VAL A 493 7.93 -2.50 17.14
C VAL A 493 7.56 -1.31 16.26
N ASN A 494 6.35 -0.79 16.47
CA ASN A 494 5.90 0.50 15.94
C ASN A 494 6.34 1.61 16.90
N TYR A 495 7.63 1.94 16.89
CA TYR A 495 8.23 2.95 17.75
C TYR A 495 7.70 4.38 17.47
N GLY A 496 7.85 5.31 18.41
CA GLY A 496 7.50 6.72 18.20
C GLY A 496 8.19 7.28 16.95
N GLY A 497 7.41 7.63 15.92
CA GLY A 497 7.91 7.83 14.56
C GLY A 497 7.14 7.04 13.51
N SER A 498 6.60 5.87 13.88
CA SER A 498 5.78 5.04 13.01
C SER A 498 4.47 5.73 12.58
N THR A 499 3.94 5.31 11.44
CA THR A 499 2.60 5.66 10.98
C THR A 499 1.55 4.71 11.56
N GLY A 500 0.26 5.03 11.46
CA GLY A 500 -0.82 4.18 11.98
C GLY A 500 -1.39 4.63 13.33
N TYR A 501 -0.87 5.72 13.89
CA TYR A 501 -1.10 6.18 15.27
C TYR A 501 -1.26 7.71 15.38
N GLY A 502 -1.47 8.40 14.25
CA GLY A 502 -1.62 9.85 14.18
C GLY A 502 -0.30 10.59 13.97
N ARG A 503 -0.41 11.81 13.44
CA ARG A 503 0.67 12.77 13.18
C ARG A 503 1.43 13.12 14.45
N SER A 504 0.76 13.24 15.59
CA SER A 504 1.37 13.45 16.91
C SER A 504 2.29 12.31 17.34
N TYR A 505 1.99 11.06 16.96
CA TYR A 505 2.84 9.90 17.17
C TYR A 505 4.01 9.87 16.20
N ARG A 506 3.72 10.10 14.91
CA ARG A 506 4.71 10.14 13.82
C ARG A 506 5.77 11.23 14.02
N ARG A 507 5.38 12.40 14.56
CA ARG A 507 6.27 13.52 14.86
C ARG A 507 7.21 13.29 16.05
N ARG A 508 7.05 12.22 16.84
CA ARG A 508 7.90 11.92 18.02
C ARG A 508 9.36 11.66 17.68
N LEU A 509 9.67 11.29 16.44
CA LEU A 509 11.02 10.98 15.98
C LEU A 509 11.78 12.21 15.44
N ILE A 510 11.11 13.35 15.25
CA ILE A 510 11.73 14.58 14.73
C ILE A 510 12.79 15.06 15.71
N GLY A 511 14.07 14.96 15.32
CA GLY A 511 15.22 15.31 16.15
C GLY A 511 15.63 14.25 17.19
N GLU A 512 14.91 13.12 17.27
CA GLU A 512 15.02 12.11 18.34
C GLU A 512 15.38 10.70 17.81
N TRP A 513 15.79 10.61 16.54
CA TRP A 513 16.17 9.35 15.89
C TRP A 513 17.51 8.81 16.44
N GLY A 514 17.54 7.52 16.80
CA GLY A 514 18.60 6.89 17.59
C GLY A 514 18.34 6.94 19.10
N ILE A 515 17.24 7.57 19.53
CA ILE A 515 16.82 7.70 20.94
C ILE A 515 15.45 7.06 21.15
N VAL A 516 14.39 7.62 20.55
CA VAL A 516 13.00 7.18 20.75
C VAL A 516 12.76 5.77 20.20
N ASP A 517 13.27 5.48 18.99
CA ASP A 517 13.20 4.17 18.35
C ASP A 517 13.95 3.08 19.13
N VAL A 518 15.08 3.43 19.74
CA VAL A 518 15.87 2.54 20.60
C VAL A 518 15.16 2.29 21.93
N ASP A 519 14.69 3.34 22.60
CA ASP A 519 14.08 3.23 23.93
C ASP A 519 12.70 2.55 23.87
N ASP A 520 11.91 2.78 22.84
CA ASP A 520 10.62 2.09 22.62
C ASP A 520 10.84 0.60 22.31
N SER A 521 11.88 0.24 21.55
CA SER A 521 12.26 -1.15 21.30
C SER A 521 12.63 -1.88 22.61
N ILE A 522 13.32 -1.19 23.52
CA ILE A 522 13.65 -1.70 24.87
C ILE A 522 12.40 -1.76 25.77
N ALA A 523 11.47 -0.82 25.65
CA ALA A 523 10.21 -0.84 26.40
C ALA A 523 9.31 -2.01 26.00
N ALA A 524 9.19 -2.30 24.70
CA ALA A 524 8.49 -3.50 24.19
C ALA A 524 9.12 -4.80 24.76
N THR A 525 10.44 -4.85 24.79
CA THR A 525 11.22 -5.97 25.36
C THR A 525 10.89 -6.18 26.83
N ARG A 526 10.90 -5.11 27.63
CA ARG A 526 10.60 -5.16 29.07
C ARG A 526 9.18 -5.64 29.34
N LEU A 527 8.19 -5.16 28.58
CA LEU A 527 6.80 -5.63 28.69
C LEU A 527 6.70 -7.15 28.57
N LEU A 528 7.33 -7.74 27.55
CA LEU A 528 7.25 -9.18 27.27
C LEU A 528 8.04 -10.01 28.28
N VAL A 529 9.18 -9.50 28.76
CA VAL A 529 9.91 -10.14 29.87
C VAL A 529 9.11 -10.11 31.17
N ASP A 530 8.48 -8.98 31.51
CA ASP A 530 7.74 -8.82 32.78
C ASP A 530 6.36 -9.51 32.74
N ARG A 531 5.74 -9.68 31.57
CA ARG A 531 4.61 -10.59 31.35
C ARG A 531 4.98 -12.07 31.50
N GLY A 532 6.28 -12.40 31.42
CA GLY A 532 6.75 -13.77 31.39
C GLY A 532 6.52 -14.46 30.05
N ASP A 533 6.49 -13.70 28.95
CA ASP A 533 6.48 -14.19 27.57
C ASP A 533 7.91 -14.41 27.03
N ALA A 534 8.87 -13.59 27.48
CA ALA A 534 10.26 -13.57 26.99
C ALA A 534 11.31 -13.84 28.09
N ASP A 535 12.43 -14.45 27.70
CA ASP A 535 13.61 -14.66 28.53
C ASP A 535 14.50 -13.40 28.54
N ARG A 536 14.78 -12.89 29.74
CA ARG A 536 15.57 -11.67 29.99
C ARG A 536 17.01 -11.77 29.47
N ASP A 537 17.59 -12.96 29.44
CA ASP A 537 19.00 -13.18 29.09
C ASP A 537 19.18 -13.64 27.63
N ARG A 538 18.07 -13.81 26.87
CA ARG A 538 18.07 -14.25 25.45
C ARG A 538 17.33 -13.26 24.54
N LEU A 539 17.80 -12.02 24.54
CA LEU A 539 17.22 -10.89 23.79
C LEU A 539 18.06 -10.56 22.55
N ILE A 540 17.42 -10.43 21.38
CA ILE A 540 18.05 -10.12 20.09
C ILE A 540 17.34 -8.91 19.47
N ILE A 541 18.08 -7.98 18.86
CA ILE A 541 17.50 -6.88 18.05
C ILE A 541 17.89 -6.98 16.58
N ARG A 542 16.98 -6.69 15.66
CA ARG A 542 17.21 -6.78 14.21
C ARG A 542 16.41 -5.73 13.44
N GLY A 543 16.99 -5.20 12.38
CA GLY A 543 16.29 -4.28 11.49
C GLY A 543 17.02 -4.05 10.18
N GLY A 544 16.33 -3.43 9.23
CA GLY A 544 16.89 -3.09 7.91
C GLY A 544 16.69 -1.61 7.57
N SER A 545 17.63 -1.04 6.81
CA SER A 545 17.67 0.40 6.51
C SER A 545 17.56 1.20 7.82
N ALA A 546 16.55 2.05 7.98
CA ALA A 546 16.36 2.82 9.21
C ALA A 546 16.33 1.97 10.50
N GLY A 547 15.75 0.77 10.46
CA GLY A 547 15.78 -0.16 11.59
C GLY A 547 17.14 -0.84 11.81
N GLY A 548 17.99 -0.88 10.78
CA GLY A 548 19.40 -1.26 10.90
C GLY A 548 20.18 -0.23 11.71
N PHE A 549 19.93 1.06 11.47
CA PHE A 549 20.47 2.14 12.28
C PHE A 549 19.97 2.08 13.73
N THR A 550 18.67 1.80 13.96
CA THR A 550 18.13 1.54 15.31
C THR A 550 18.84 0.37 15.98
N THR A 551 19.07 -0.73 15.25
CA THR A 551 19.81 -1.91 15.74
C THR A 551 21.24 -1.55 16.17
N LEU A 552 21.99 -0.84 15.32
CA LEU A 552 23.36 -0.41 15.63
C LEU A 552 23.40 0.56 16.81
N SER A 553 22.45 1.50 16.87
CA SER A 553 22.31 2.46 17.98
C SER A 553 22.01 1.76 19.31
N ALA A 554 21.11 0.77 19.31
CA ALA A 554 20.81 -0.03 20.48
C ALA A 554 22.05 -0.79 20.98
N LEU A 555 22.80 -1.46 20.09
CA LEU A 555 24.01 -2.20 20.44
C LEU A 555 25.19 -1.30 20.86
N THR A 556 25.20 -0.03 20.44
CA THR A 556 26.29 0.92 20.75
C THR A 556 26.01 1.71 22.04
N PHE A 557 24.75 2.05 22.32
CA PHE A 557 24.37 3.01 23.36
C PHE A 557 23.49 2.43 24.48
N ARG A 558 23.21 1.12 24.47
CA ARG A 558 22.41 0.43 25.49
C ARG A 558 23.00 -0.98 25.76
N ASP A 559 22.73 -1.51 26.95
CA ASP A 559 23.18 -2.84 27.40
C ASP A 559 21.95 -3.68 27.77
N VAL A 560 21.31 -4.25 26.73
CA VAL A 560 20.02 -4.97 26.83
C VAL A 560 19.98 -6.20 25.92
N PHE A 561 20.55 -6.12 24.72
CA PHE A 561 20.48 -7.20 23.73
C PHE A 561 21.76 -8.02 23.72
N ALA A 562 21.62 -9.35 23.81
CA ALA A 562 22.73 -10.29 23.76
C ALA A 562 23.36 -10.41 22.35
N ALA A 563 22.60 -10.07 21.30
CA ALA A 563 23.08 -9.99 19.92
C ALA A 563 22.19 -9.05 19.09
N GLY A 564 22.65 -8.69 17.88
CA GLY A 564 21.76 -8.09 16.90
C GLY A 564 22.23 -8.19 15.45
N CYS A 565 21.34 -7.85 14.53
CA CYS A 565 21.51 -8.02 13.10
C CYS A 565 21.03 -6.77 12.34
N SER A 566 21.99 -5.94 11.89
CA SER A 566 21.71 -4.79 11.00
C SER A 566 21.83 -5.21 9.54
N LEU A 567 20.88 -4.76 8.72
CA LEU A 567 20.82 -4.99 7.28
C LEU A 567 20.84 -3.62 6.59
N TYR A 568 21.93 -3.28 5.89
CA TYR A 568 22.05 -2.05 5.07
C TYR A 568 21.55 -0.76 5.77
N GLY A 569 21.91 -0.58 7.04
CA GLY A 569 21.63 0.60 7.86
C GLY A 569 22.76 0.89 8.83
#